data_AF-A0A5C9CK74-F1
#
_entry.id   AF-A0A5C9CK74-F1
#
_cell.length_a   1.000
_cell.length_b   1.000
_cell.length_c   1.000
_cell.angle_alpha   90.00
_cell.angle_beta   90.00
_cell.angle_gamma   90.00
#
_symmetry.space_group_name_H-M   'P 1'
#
loop_
_entity.id
_entity.type
_entity.pdbx_description
1 polymer ?
#
loop_
_entity_poly.entity_id
_entity_poly.type
_entity_poly.pdbx_seq_one_letter_code
_entity_poly.pdbx_strand_id
1 'polypeptide(L)'
;MPDGVPMAHDAARAWLDKQFTTLDCEPLRASGKVLTADKILVVTQAAGAALLGDAQWAAEYVAAVSAALGKPMIRVDVPAMAITY
;
A
#
# COMPACT_ATOMS: atom_id res chain seq x y z
N MET A 1 -16.59 -1.42 -13.96
CA MET A 1 -15.67 -0.90 -12.93
C MET A 1 -15.59 -1.97 -11.87
N PRO A 2 -14.43 -2.39 -11.34
CA PRO A 2 -14.45 -3.27 -10.19
C PRO A 2 -15.01 -2.46 -9.02
N ASP A 3 -16.20 -2.84 -8.54
CA ASP A 3 -16.89 -2.27 -7.38
C ASP A 3 -16.16 -2.67 -6.09
N GLY A 4 -14.92 -2.23 -5.94
CA GLY A 4 -14.21 -2.30 -4.67
C GLY A 4 -14.96 -1.45 -3.66
N VAL A 5 -15.51 -2.09 -2.62
CA VAL A 5 -16.18 -1.40 -1.51
C VAL A 5 -15.33 -0.20 -1.09
N PRO A 6 -15.87 1.03 -1.03
CA PRO A 6 -15.10 2.19 -0.66
C PRO A 6 -14.51 1.97 0.74
N MET A 7 -13.21 1.73 0.80
CA MET A 7 -12.51 1.55 2.05
C MET A 7 -12.42 2.91 2.73
N ALA A 8 -12.85 2.99 3.99
CA ALA A 8 -12.64 4.20 4.76
C ALA A 8 -11.13 4.44 4.93
N HIS A 9 -10.70 5.70 4.93
CA HIS A 9 -9.29 6.07 5.03
C HIS A 9 -8.60 5.45 6.27
N ASP A 10 -9.29 5.36 7.40
CA ASP A 10 -8.76 4.72 8.61
C ASP A 10 -8.64 3.19 8.46
N ALA A 11 -9.60 2.55 7.80
CA ALA A 11 -9.54 1.11 7.51
C ALA A 11 -8.38 0.80 6.54
N ALA A 12 -8.14 1.67 5.56
CA ALA A 12 -7.02 1.55 4.63
C ALA A 12 -5.66 1.66 5.34
N ARG A 13 -5.52 2.61 6.26
CA ARG A 13 -4.32 2.73 7.11
C ARG A 13 -4.13 1.48 7.97
N ALA A 14 -5.18 1.01 8.63
CA ALA A 14 -5.12 -0.19 9.47
C ALA A 14 -4.73 -1.44 8.65
N TRP A 15 -5.24 -1.56 7.42
CA TRP A 15 -4.86 -2.66 6.53
C TRP A 15 -3.38 -2.57 6.13
N LEU A 16 -2.90 -1.40 5.72
CA LEU A 16 -1.49 -1.18 5.38
C LEU A 16 -0.57 -1.48 6.57
N ASP A 17 -0.96 -1.08 7.78
CA ASP A 17 -0.19 -1.35 9.01
C ASP A 17 -0.15 -2.84 9.34
N LYS A 18 -1.26 -3.55 9.12
CA LYS A 18 -1.31 -5.01 9.27
C LYS A 18 -0.39 -5.70 8.26
N GLN A 19 -0.43 -5.31 6.99
CA GLN A 19 0.46 -5.90 5.97
C GLN A 19 1.92 -5.57 6.26
N PHE A 20 2.22 -4.33 6.66
CA PHE A 20 3.57 -3.92 7.04
C PHE A 20 4.14 -4.82 8.15
N THR A 21 3.33 -5.13 9.17
CA THR A 21 3.74 -6.02 10.26
C THR A 21 3.81 -7.49 9.81
N THR A 22 2.86 -7.93 8.99
CA THR A 22 2.76 -9.32 8.50
C THR A 22 3.92 -9.68 7.58
N LEU A 23 4.37 -8.71 6.78
CA LEU A 23 5.48 -8.85 5.83
C LEU A 23 6.84 -8.51 6.46
N ASP A 24 6.87 -8.23 7.77
CA ASP A 24 8.07 -7.83 8.52
C ASP A 24 8.82 -6.67 7.85
N CYS A 25 8.06 -5.69 7.35
CA CYS A 25 8.60 -4.54 6.65
C CYS A 25 9.37 -3.63 7.61
N GLU A 26 10.51 -3.11 7.15
CA GLU A 26 11.23 -2.07 7.88
C GLU A 26 10.85 -0.67 7.39
N PRO A 27 10.71 0.32 8.29
CA PRO A 27 10.42 1.68 7.90
C PRO A 27 11.63 2.31 7.19
N LEU A 28 11.42 2.80 5.96
CA LEU A 28 12.45 3.45 5.14
C LEU A 28 13.15 4.65 5.80
N ARG A 29 12.51 5.30 6.76
CA ARG A 29 13.05 6.49 7.42
C ARG A 29 12.85 6.38 8.93
N ALA A 30 13.95 6.45 9.67
CA ALA A 30 13.97 6.53 11.14
C ALA A 30 13.47 7.88 11.69
N SER A 31 13.09 8.82 10.82
CA SER A 31 12.78 10.20 11.18
C SER A 31 11.27 10.40 11.39
N GLY A 32 10.77 9.99 12.56
CA GLY A 32 9.58 10.50 13.27
C GLY A 32 8.19 10.45 12.61
N LYS A 33 8.06 10.33 11.28
CA LYS A 33 6.78 10.38 10.56
C LYS A 33 6.90 9.55 9.28
N VAL A 34 6.57 8.28 9.39
CA VAL A 34 6.44 7.41 8.22
C VAL A 34 5.28 7.94 7.39
N LEU A 35 5.55 8.41 6.17
CA LEU A 35 4.49 8.84 5.27
C LEU A 35 3.69 7.62 4.81
N THR A 36 2.40 7.81 4.58
CA THR A 36 1.54 6.76 3.99
C THR A 36 2.14 6.24 2.67
N ALA A 37 2.77 7.12 1.89
CA ALA A 37 3.48 6.74 0.67
C ALA A 37 4.69 5.79 0.93
N ASP A 38 5.50 6.06 1.96
CA ASP A 38 6.65 5.20 2.29
C ASP A 38 6.18 3.80 2.73
N LYS A 39 5.08 3.72 3.52
CA LYS A 39 4.48 2.43 3.91
C LYS A 39 4.02 1.64 2.69
N ILE A 40 3.35 2.31 1.74
CA ILE A 40 2.89 1.65 0.52
C ILE A 40 4.10 1.11 -0.25
N LEU A 41 5.18 1.87 -0.39
CA LEU A 41 6.40 1.40 -1.08
C LEU A 41 6.95 0.10 -0.47
N VAL A 42 7.18 0.07 0.84
CA VAL A 42 7.77 -1.12 1.49
C VAL A 42 6.83 -2.30 1.52
N VAL A 43 5.52 -2.09 1.72
CA VAL A 43 4.52 -3.17 1.64
C VAL A 43 4.49 -3.75 0.23
N THR A 44 4.54 -2.90 -0.80
CA THR A 44 4.56 -3.36 -2.20
C THR A 44 5.84 -4.13 -2.53
N GLN A 45 6.97 -3.64 -2.03
CA GLN A 45 8.27 -4.30 -2.19
C GLN A 45 8.30 -5.66 -1.50
N ALA A 46 7.85 -5.74 -0.25
CA ALA A 46 7.84 -6.97 0.52
C ALA A 46 6.78 -7.98 0.03
N ALA A 47 5.64 -7.49 -0.46
CA ALA A 47 4.62 -8.33 -1.08
C ALA A 47 5.15 -9.05 -2.33
N GLY A 48 5.91 -8.31 -3.15
CA GLY A 48 6.51 -8.82 -4.37
C GLY A 48 5.48 -9.39 -5.36
N ALA A 49 5.98 -10.10 -6.37
CA ALA A 49 5.12 -10.68 -7.41
C ALA A 49 4.19 -11.81 -6.90
N ALA A 50 4.54 -12.45 -5.78
CA ALA A 50 3.76 -13.56 -5.22
C ALA A 50 2.40 -13.08 -4.69
N LEU A 51 2.40 -12.06 -3.83
CA LEU A 51 1.15 -11.52 -3.27
C LEU A 51 0.43 -10.60 -4.26
N LEU A 52 1.16 -9.86 -5.11
CA LEU A 52 0.54 -9.11 -6.21
C LEU A 52 -0.13 -10.00 -7.25
N GLY A 53 0.30 -11.27 -7.36
CA GLY A 53 -0.35 -12.27 -8.21
C GLY A 53 -1.62 -12.86 -7.60
N ASP A 54 -1.86 -12.68 -6.30
CA ASP A 54 -3.09 -13.10 -5.64
C ASP A 54 -4.18 -12.06 -5.90
N ALA A 55 -5.24 -12.48 -6.61
CA ALA A 55 -6.33 -11.60 -6.99
C ALA A 55 -7.06 -10.97 -5.78
N GLN A 56 -7.17 -11.70 -4.67
CA GLN A 56 -7.83 -11.21 -3.46
C GLN A 56 -6.92 -10.17 -2.78
N TRP A 57 -5.65 -10.51 -2.58
CA TRP A 57 -4.70 -9.59 -1.95
C TRP A 57 -4.51 -8.32 -2.78
N ALA A 58 -4.40 -8.44 -4.11
CA ALA A 58 -4.26 -7.31 -5.02
C ALA A 58 -5.49 -6.39 -5.00
N ALA A 59 -6.71 -6.94 -4.93
CA ALA A 59 -7.92 -6.15 -4.83
C ALA A 59 -8.00 -5.35 -3.51
N GLU A 60 -7.67 -5.99 -2.38
CA GLU A 60 -7.59 -5.32 -1.07
C GLU A 60 -6.49 -4.25 -1.06
N TYR A 61 -5.33 -4.54 -1.63
CA TYR A 61 -4.22 -3.60 -1.76
C TYR A 61 -4.61 -2.35 -2.56
N VAL A 62 -5.24 -2.52 -3.73
CA VAL A 62 -5.68 -1.39 -4.55
C VAL A 62 -6.70 -0.54 -3.80
N ALA A 63 -7.68 -1.16 -3.14
CA ALA A 63 -8.67 -0.45 -2.34
C ALA A 63 -8.02 0.35 -1.19
N ALA A 64 -7.06 -0.26 -0.49
CA ALA A 64 -6.34 0.39 0.61
C ALA A 64 -5.46 1.55 0.11
N VAL A 65 -4.69 1.36 -0.97
CA VAL A 65 -3.81 2.38 -1.52
C VAL A 65 -4.60 3.59 -2.05
N SER A 66 -5.67 3.34 -2.81
CA SER A 66 -6.57 4.38 -3.31
C SER A 66 -7.24 5.15 -2.19
N ALA A 67 -7.75 4.46 -1.16
CA ALA A 67 -8.40 5.10 -0.03
C ALA A 67 -7.42 5.88 0.86
N ALA A 68 -6.21 5.37 1.08
CA ALA A 68 -5.21 6.00 1.95
C ALA A 68 -4.55 7.24 1.32
N LEU A 69 -4.44 7.31 -0.02
CA LEU A 69 -3.90 8.47 -0.73
C LEU A 69 -4.99 9.41 -1.26
N GLY A 70 -6.24 8.94 -1.39
CA GLY A 70 -7.36 9.71 -1.94
C GLY A 70 -7.15 10.13 -3.39
N LYS A 71 -6.37 9.36 -4.17
CA LYS A 71 -6.04 9.63 -5.57
C LYS A 71 -6.67 8.60 -6.50
N PRO A 72 -7.19 9.00 -7.66
CA PRO A 72 -7.85 8.10 -8.61
C PRO A 72 -6.87 7.20 -9.36
N MET A 73 -5.63 7.66 -9.55
CA MET A 73 -4.56 6.90 -10.18
C MET A 73 -3.29 7.07 -9.36
N ILE A 74 -2.65 5.95 -9.01
CA ILE A 74 -1.44 5.91 -8.19
C ILE A 74 -0.50 4.93 -8.89
N ARG A 75 0.72 5.37 -9.15
CA ARG A 75 1.81 4.55 -9.67
C ARG A 75 2.88 4.41 -8.60
N VAL A 76 3.11 3.17 -8.19
CA VAL A 76 4.13 2.79 -7.21
C VAL A 76 5.33 2.23 -7.97
N ASP A 77 6.45 2.95 -7.96
CA ASP A 77 7.71 2.52 -8.56
C ASP A 77 8.64 2.02 -7.45
N VAL A 78 8.66 0.70 -7.26
CA VAL A 78 9.50 0.06 -6.23
C VAL A 78 10.99 0.16 -6.56
N PRO A 79 11.46 -0.08 -7.81
CA PRO A 79 12.88 0.13 -8.15
C PRO A 79 13.37 1.57 -7.94
N ALA A 80 12.57 2.57 -8.31
CA ALA A 80 12.91 3.98 -8.11
C ALA A 80 12.58 4.49 -6.70
N MET A 81 11.95 3.67 -5.85
CA MET A 81 11.47 4.02 -4.51
C MET A 81 10.63 5.31 -4.50
N ALA A 82 9.70 5.41 -5.45
CA ALA A 82 8.90 6.61 -5.69
C ALA A 82 7.42 6.29 -5.90
N ILE A 83 6.53 7.16 -5.40
CA ILE A 83 5.10 7.12 -5.71
C ILE A 83 4.74 8.37 -6.51
N THR A 84 3.99 8.16 -7.60
CA THR A 84 3.48 9.20 -8.49
C THR A 84 1.96 9.06 -8.63
N TYR A 85 1.26 10.17 -8.91
CA TYR A 85 -0.19 10.24 -9.09
C TYR A 85 -0.55 11.34 -10.06
#